data_AF-T1BZG6-F1
#
_entry.id   AF-T1BZG6-F1
#
_cell.length_a   1.000
_cell.length_b   1.000
_cell.length_c   1.000
_cell.angle_alpha   90.00
_cell.angle_beta   90.00
_cell.angle_gamma   90.00
#
_symmetry.space_group_name_H-M   'P 1'
#
loop_
_entity.id
_entity.type
_entity.pdbx_description
1 polymer ?
#
loop_
_entity_poly.entity_id
_entity_poly.type
_entity_poly.pdbx_seq_one_letter_code
_entity_poly.pdbx_strand_id
1 'polypeptide(L)' 'MTQAMLAALAEGFGNPSSSHQVGRAARSLVDRARDQLTEVLHCRAREIVFTGGGSEADNLA' A
#
# COMPACT_ATOMS: atom_id res chain seq x y z
N MET A 1 10.55 9.54 4.71
CA MET A 1 9.09 9.40 4.54
C MET A 1 8.51 10.43 3.58
N THR A 2 8.75 11.73 3.77
CA THR A 2 8.19 12.81 2.93
C THR A 2 8.47 12.64 1.42
N GLN A 3 9.72 12.33 1.04
CA GLN A 3 10.11 12.13 -0.37
C GLN A 3 9.32 10.99 -1.03
N ALA A 4 9.19 9.84 -0.36
CA ALA A 4 8.43 8.69 -0.87
C ALA A 4 6.95 9.03 -1.04
N MET A 5 6.38 9.80 -0.11
CA MET A 5 4.99 10.26 -0.24
C MET A 5 4.80 11.23 -1.39
N LEU A 6 5.71 12.19 -1.58
CA LEU A 6 5.63 13.13 -2.70
C LEU A 6 5.74 12.41 -4.05
N ALA A 7 6.64 11.42 -4.17
CA ALA A 7 6.75 10.59 -5.36
C ALA A 7 5.45 9.79 -5.61
N ALA A 8 4.88 9.18 -4.58
CA ALA A 8 3.62 8.45 -4.69
C ALA A 8 2.45 9.37 -5.10
N LEU A 9 2.43 10.62 -4.63
CA LEU A 9 1.43 11.61 -5.03
C LEU A 9 1.64 12.11 -6.46
N ALA A 10 2.89 12.25 -6.92
CA ALA A 10 3.19 12.71 -8.26
C ALA A 10 2.96 11.64 -9.33
N GLU A 11 3.34 10.39 -9.05
CA GLU A 11 3.40 9.30 -10.03
C GLU A 11 2.32 8.23 -9.83
N GLY A 12 1.69 8.20 -8.65
CA GLY A 12 0.75 7.17 -8.19
C GLY A 12 -0.64 7.69 -7.83
N PHE A 13 -1.03 8.87 -8.29
CA PHE A 13 -2.30 9.52 -7.95
C PHE A 13 -3.56 8.79 -8.44
N GLY A 14 -3.41 7.74 -9.26
CA GLY A 14 -4.53 6.98 -9.79
C GLY A 14 -5.26 6.15 -8.73
N ASN A 15 -6.49 5.73 -9.03
CA ASN A 15 -7.20 4.78 -8.19
C ASN A 15 -6.63 3.35 -8.40
N PRO A 16 -6.06 2.68 -7.37
CA PRO A 16 -5.46 1.35 -7.51
C PRO A 16 -6.44 0.23 -7.89
N SER A 17 -7.75 0.45 -7.83
CA SER A 17 -8.75 -0.50 -8.35
C SER A 17 -9.02 -0.33 -9.85
N SER A 18 -8.57 0.76 -10.46
CA SER A 18 -8.72 0.99 -11.89
C SER A 18 -7.74 0.14 -12.70
N SER A 19 -8.23 -0.45 -13.79
CA SER A 19 -7.39 -1.20 -14.74
C SER A 19 -6.59 -0.29 -15.68
N HIS A 20 -6.85 1.02 -15.72
CA HIS A 20 -6.10 1.97 -16.56
C HIS A 20 -4.66 2.14 -16.08
N GLN A 21 -3.79 2.67 -16.95
CA GLN A 21 -2.35 2.78 -16.69
C GLN A 21 -2.02 3.47 -15.36
N VAL A 22 -2.68 4.59 -15.06
CA VAL A 22 -2.50 5.34 -13.79
C VAL A 22 -2.98 4.54 -12.58
N GLY A 23 -4.03 3.73 -12.71
CA GLY A 23 -4.49 2.84 -11.64
C GLY A 23 -3.52 1.70 -11.36
N ARG A 24 -2.95 1.10 -12.42
CA ARG A 24 -1.90 0.07 -12.28
C ARG A 24 -0.63 0.63 -11.62
N ALA A 25 -0.26 1.88 -11.92
CA ALA A 25 0.87 2.55 -11.26
C ALA A 25 0.63 2.73 -9.75
N ALA A 26 -0.56 3.21 -9.36
CA ALA A 26 -0.97 3.30 -7.97
C ALA A 26 -1.00 1.93 -7.28
N ARG A 27 -1.52 0.90 -7.95
CA ARG A 27 -1.56 -0.47 -7.41
C ARG A 27 -0.15 -1.01 -7.14
N SER A 28 0.78 -0.80 -8.08
CA SER A 28 2.18 -1.21 -7.92
C SER A 28 2.86 -0.55 -6.72
N LEU A 29 2.55 0.71 -6.40
CA LEU A 29 3.07 1.37 -5.20
C LEU A 29 2.59 0.69 -3.91
N VAL A 30 1.29 0.36 -3.83
CA VAL A 30 0.70 -0.33 -2.68
C VAL A 30 1.25 -1.74 -2.54
N ASP A 31 1.40 -2.47 -3.65
CA ASP A 31 1.93 -3.83 -3.64
C ASP A 31 3.40 -3.84 -3.20
N ARG A 32 4.23 -2.90 -3.66
CA ARG A 32 5.61 -2.74 -3.17
C ARG A 32 5.69 -2.44 -1.67
N ALA A 33 4.82 -1.57 -1.17
CA ALA A 33 4.76 -1.28 0.27
C ALA A 33 4.38 -2.54 1.07
N ARG A 34 3.48 -3.36 0.53
CA ARG A 34 3.10 -4.64 1.14
C ARG A 34 4.28 -5.62 1.15
N ASP A 35 5.00 -5.74 0.05
CA ASP A 35 6.17 -6.62 -0.05
C ASP A 35 7.25 -6.23 0.98
N GLN A 36 7.52 -4.94 1.14
CA GLN A 36 8.45 -4.46 2.18
C GLN A 36 8.03 -4.87 3.60
N LEU A 37 6.74 -4.86 3.91
CA LEU A 37 6.24 -5.32 5.20
C LEU A 37 6.38 -6.84 5.38
N THR A 38 6.27 -7.63 4.32
CA THR A 38 6.47 -9.09 4.42
C THR A 38 7.90 -9.44 4.85
N GLU A 39 8.89 -8.69 4.39
CA GLU A 39 10.29 -8.87 4.77
C GLU A 39 10.53 -8.57 6.25
N VAL A 40 9.89 -7.51 6.76
CA VAL A 40 10.02 -7.06 8.16
C VAL A 40 9.24 -7.95 9.13
N LEU A 41 8.04 -8.39 8.74
CA LEU A 41 7.12 -9.15 9.59
C LEU A 41 7.23 -10.67 9.43
N HIS A 42 8.01 -11.14 8.46
CA HIS A 42 8.17 -12.55 8.11
C HIS A 42 6.84 -13.28 7.85
N CYS A 43 5.90 -12.59 7.19
CA CYS A 43 4.58 -13.11 6.84
C CYS A 43 4.36 -13.11 5.32
N ARG A 44 3.25 -13.68 4.86
CA ARG A 44 2.85 -13.64 3.45
C ARG A 44 2.12 -12.34 3.16
N ALA A 45 2.26 -11.82 1.94
CA ALA A 45 1.56 -10.61 1.53
C ALA A 45 0.04 -10.65 1.80
N ARG A 46 -0.61 -11.80 1.58
CA ARG A 46 -2.05 -11.97 1.85
C ARG A 46 -2.45 -11.85 3.33
N GLU A 47 -1.49 -11.91 4.23
CA GLU A 47 -1.69 -11.78 5.68
C GLU A 47 -1.61 -10.30 6.13
N ILE A 48 -1.36 -9.36 5.19
CA ILE A 48 -1.24 -7.92 5.46
C ILE A 48 -2.48 -7.17 4.96
N VAL A 49 -3.18 -6.54 5.91
CA VAL A 49 -4.29 -5.61 5.65
C VAL A 49 -3.86 -4.21 6.05
N PHE A 50 -3.97 -3.25 5.12
CA PHE A 50 -3.76 -1.84 5.42
C PHE A 50 -5.05 -1.25 6.01
N THR A 51 -4.95 -0.60 7.16
CA THR A 51 -6.03 0.17 7.82
C THR A 51 -5.62 1.64 7.95
N GLY A 52 -6.53 2.50 8.40
CA GLY A 52 -6.24 3.90 8.74
C GLY A 52 -5.40 4.08 9.99
N GLY A 53 -5.21 3.04 10.81
CA GLY A 53 -4.36 3.07 12.00
C GLY A 53 -4.56 1.88 12.96
N GLY A 54 -3.85 1.91 14.08
CA GLY A 54 -3.86 0.84 15.09
C GLY A 54 -5.24 0.57 15.68
N SER A 55 -5.98 1.61 16.06
CA SER A 55 -7.34 1.44 16.63
C SER A 55 -8.33 0.80 15.68
N GLU A 56 -8.21 1.03 14.37
CA GLU A 56 -9.04 0.35 13.37
C GLU A 56 -8.60 -1.10 13.17
N ALA A 57 -7.28 -1.37 13.21
CA ALA A 57 -6.76 -2.73 13.14
C ALA A 57 -7.18 -3.58 14.35
N ASP A 58 -7.15 -3.01 15.56
CA ASP A 58 -7.60 -3.68 16.78
C ASP A 58 -9.10 -4.04 16.70
N ASN A 59 -9.92 -3.16 16.11
CA ASN A 59 -11.35 -3.43 15.91
C ASN A 59 -11.64 -4.49 14.83
N LEU A 60 -10.70 -4.74 13.92
CA LEU A 60 -10.82 -5.74 12.84
C LEU A 60 -10.42 -7.16 13.30
N ALA A 61 -9.68 -7.26 14.42
CA ALA A 61 -9.07 -8.50 14.90
C ALA A 61 -10.03 -9.44 15.65
#